data_AF-A0A7J0CH02-F1
#
_entry.id   AF-A0A7J0CH02-F1
#
_cell.length_a   1.000
_cell.length_b   1.000
_cell.length_c   1.000
_cell.angle_alpha   90.00
_cell.angle_beta   90.00
_cell.angle_gamma   90.00
#
_symmetry.space_group_name_H-M   'P 1'
#
loop_
_entity.id
_entity.type
_entity.pdbx_description
1 polymer ?
#
loop_
_entity_poly.entity_id
_entity_poly.type
_entity_poly.pdbx_seq_one_letter_code
_entity_poly.pdbx_strand_id
1 'polypeptide(L)' 'MRDGDKAMTVDGVRTDGSTAQVTWKSGASRTWTQSYDVNTAITLRRRLPGKR' A
#
# COMPACT_ATOMS: atom_id res chain seq x y z
N MET A 1 -11.24 -0.17 1.99
CA MET A 1 -10.28 0.64 1.22
C MET A 1 -11.09 1.52 0.27
N ARG A 2 -11.44 2.74 0.69
CA ARG A 2 -12.25 3.64 -0.16
C ARG A 2 -11.81 5.09 0.04
N ASP A 3 -10.93 5.51 -0.85
CA ASP A 3 -11.03 6.82 -1.49
C ASP A 3 -11.14 6.47 -2.98
N GLY A 4 -12.36 6.56 -3.52
CA GLY A 4 -12.83 5.78 -4.67
C GLY A 4 -12.18 6.07 -6.02
N ASP A 5 -11.20 6.98 -6.08
CA ASP A 5 -10.61 7.44 -7.34
C ASP A 5 -9.11 7.80 -7.23
N LYS A 6 -8.50 7.69 -6.04
CA LYS A 6 -7.10 8.08 -5.84
C LYS A 6 -6.18 6.88 -5.86
N ALA A 7 -5.09 7.00 -6.63
CA ALA A 7 -4.01 6.02 -6.61
C ALA A 7 -3.49 5.85 -5.17
N MET A 8 -3.48 4.61 -4.71
CA MET A 8 -2.89 4.20 -3.44
C MET A 8 -1.56 3.52 -3.72
N THR A 9 -0.52 3.93 -3.01
CA THR A 9 0.83 3.39 -3.17
C THR A 9 1.33 2.83 -1.85
N VAL A 10 2.14 1.78 -1.91
CA VAL A 10 2.86 1.27 -0.74
C VAL A 10 4.05 2.19 -0.48
N ASP A 11 4.14 2.69 0.76
CA ASP A 11 5.23 3.54 1.24
C ASP A 11 6.26 2.72 2.03
N GLY A 12 5.82 1.67 2.73
CA GLY A 12 6.69 0.76 3.47
C GLY A 12 6.02 -0.55 3.84
N VAL A 13 6.84 -1.58 4.09
CA VAL A 13 6.40 -2.90 4.55
C VAL A 13 7.31 -3.35 5.69
N ARG A 14 6.71 -3.84 6.79
CA ARG A 14 7.41 -4.51 7.89
C ARG A 14 6.74 -5.84 8.18
N THR A 15 7.51 -6.87 8.46
CA THR A 15 7.00 -8.23 8.74
C THR A 15 7.52 -8.73 10.08
N ASP A 16 6.67 -9.39 10.87
CA ASP A 16 7.06 -10.00 12.16
C ASP A 16 7.11 -11.55 12.12
N GLY A 17 6.98 -12.15 10.94
CA GLY A 17 6.97 -13.60 10.73
C GLY A 17 5.57 -14.21 10.64
N SER A 18 4.53 -13.49 11.09
CA SER A 18 3.13 -13.90 10.96
C SER A 18 2.29 -12.87 10.21
N THR A 19 2.63 -11.60 10.42
CA THR A 19 1.86 -10.46 9.98
C THR A 19 2.75 -9.52 9.18
N ALA A 20 2.24 -9.07 8.03
CA ALA A 20 2.81 -7.98 7.26
C ALA A 20 2.06 -6.67 7.60
N GLN A 21 2.78 -5.71 8.15
CA GLN A 21 2.33 -4.34 8.36
C GLN A 21 2.71 -3.51 7.13
N VAL A 22 1.71 -3.17 6.31
CA VAL A 22 1.91 -2.38 5.09
C VAL A 22 1.46 -0.95 5.36
N THR A 23 2.37 0.00 5.16
CA THR A 23 2.07 1.42 5.17
C THR A 23 1.67 1.87 3.78
N TRP A 24 0.46 2.39 3.66
CA TRP A 24 -0.12 2.91 2.44
C TRP A 24 -0.11 4.43 2.45
N LYS A 25 0.04 5.03 1.26
CA LYS A 25 -0.09 6.46 1.01
C LYS A 25 -1.12 6.69 -0.07
N SER A 26 -2.05 7.62 0.16
CA SER A 26 -2.96 8.11 -0.89
C SER A 26 -2.35 9.29 -1.63
N GLY A 27 -2.83 9.53 -2.85
CA GLY A 27 -2.53 10.77 -3.60
C GLY A 27 -2.96 12.07 -2.89
N ALA A 28 -3.71 11.99 -1.79
CA ALA A 28 -4.12 13.14 -0.96
C ALA A 28 -3.21 13.37 0.26
N SER A 29 -1.98 12.85 0.24
CA SER A 29 -1.01 12.93 1.36
C SER A 29 -1.46 12.24 2.66
N ARG A 30 -2.47 11.36 2.60
CA ARG A 30 -2.85 10.54 3.76
C ARG A 30 -2.01 9.28 3.80
N THR A 31 -1.51 8.95 4.98
CA THR A 31 -0.76 7.71 5.24
C THR A 31 -1.48 6.88 6.32
N TRP A 32 -1.52 5.55 6.16
CA TRP A 32 -2.03 4.64 7.18
C TRP A 32 -1.34 3.28 7.12
N THR A 33 -1.37 2.53 8.22
CA THR A 33 -0.82 1.17 8.29
C THR A 33 -1.96 0.17 8.34
N GLN A 34 -1.83 -0.91 7.57
CA GLN A 34 -2.77 -2.04 7.57
C GLN A 34 -2.01 -3.35 7.75
N SER A 35 -2.53 -4.20 8.63
CA SER A 35 -2.00 -5.53 8.89
C SER A 35 -2.62 -6.56 7.95
N TYR A 36 -1.81 -7.47 7.46
CA TYR A 36 -2.20 -8.61 6.64
C TYR A 36 -1.51 -9.87 7.17
N ASP A 37 -2.11 -11.04 6.96
CA ASP A 37 -1.37 -12.30 7.10
C ASP A 37 -0.20 -12.32 6.10
N VAL A 38 0.95 -12.86 6.49
CA VAL A 38 2.16 -12.89 5.65
C VAL A 38 1.96 -13.61 4.32
N ASN A 39 1.00 -14.54 4.23
CA ASN A 39 0.66 -15.28 3.01
C ASN A 39 -0.46 -14.61 2.20
N THR A 40 -0.95 -13.44 2.63
CA THR A 40 -1.97 -12.70 1.88
C THR A 40 -1.40 -12.22 0.55
N ALA A 41 -1.96 -12.70 -0.55
CA ALA A 41 -1.62 -12.20 -1.88
C ALA A 41 -2.20 -10.78 -2.08
N ILE A 42 -1.31 -9.79 -2.19
CA ILE A 42 -1.68 -8.40 -2.50
C ILE A 42 -1.19 -8.07 -3.90
N THR A 43 -2.11 -7.86 -4.84
CA THR A 43 -1.75 -7.49 -6.21
C THR A 43 -1.52 -5.98 -6.31
N LEU A 44 -0.30 -5.58 -6.64
CA LEU A 44 0.08 -4.19 -6.85
C LEU A 44 0.34 -3.93 -8.35
N ARG A 45 -0.10 -2.79 -8.84
CA ARG A 45 0.30 -2.29 -10.16
C ARG A 45 1.43 -1.29 -9.98
N ARG A 46 2.55 -1.50 -10.67
CA ARG A 46 3.64 -0.52 -10.68
C ARG A 46 3.16 0.76 -11.37
N ARG A 47 3.15 1.86 -10.64
CA ARG A 47 2.97 3.18 -11.25
C ARG A 47 4.21 3.47 -12.08
N LEU A 48 4.08 3.56 -13.40
CA LEU A 48 5.16 4.07 -14.24
C LEU A 48 5.42 5.52 -13.85
N PRO A 49 6.68 5.99 -13.78
CA PRO A 49 6.95 7.41 -13.62
C PRO A 49 6.28 8.12 -14.80
N GLY A 50 5.27 8.94 -14.53
CA GLY A 50 4.59 9.72 -15.55
C GLY A 50 5.61 10.64 -16.21
N LYS A 51 5.68 10.64 -17.54
CA LYS A 51 6.36 11.74 -18.25
C LYS A 51 5.71 13.03 -17.77
N ARG A 52 6.56 13.89 -17.21
CA ARG A 52 6.22 15.21 -16.73
C ARG A 52 6.01 16.16 -17.90
#